data_AF-A0A832I7M0-F1
#
_entry.id   AF-A0A832I7M0-F1
#
_cell.length_a   1.000
_cell.length_b   1.000
_cell.length_c   1.000
_cell.angle_alpha   90.00
_cell.angle_beta   90.00
_cell.angle_gamma   90.00
#
_symmetry.space_group_name_H-M   'P 1'
#
loop_
_entity.id
_entity.type
_entity.pdbx_description
1 polymer ?
#
loop_
_entity_poly.entity_id
_entity_poly.type
_entity_poly.pdbx_seq_one_letter_code
_entity_poly.pdbx_strand_id
1 'polypeptide(L)'
;MNNNELVEFFKLLANQRRLEILMLLNESCMTANEVAKSLKMDISTAFRYLDQMARKGLLRVIHTKDGDRFDLASEHIIHILEEASMLLKKPGIFSGNAVFHYSVDTKELPKPDIVLDVRGEMCPIPDLQTRNQLTKMQPGQILMVILDYPISKERILNHCKKQAYTVWIAEKGAESVLCIQKPIEYQKD
;
A
#
# COMPACT_ATOMS: atom_id res chain seq x y z
N MET A 1 -6.76 21.18 -14.22
CA MET A 1 -7.87 20.45 -13.58
C MET A 1 -9.10 21.33 -13.65
N ASN A 2 -10.10 20.95 -14.44
CA ASN A 2 -11.38 21.63 -14.46
C ASN A 2 -12.23 21.09 -13.29
N ASN A 3 -12.98 21.95 -12.58
CA ASN A 3 -13.88 21.54 -11.49
C ASN A 3 -14.83 20.40 -11.90
N ASN A 4 -15.18 20.30 -13.18
CA ASN A 4 -15.99 19.21 -13.71
C ASN A 4 -15.28 17.83 -13.63
N GLU A 5 -13.97 17.77 -13.82
CA GLU A 5 -13.19 16.51 -13.75
C GLU A 5 -13.20 15.95 -12.33
N LEU A 6 -13.06 16.82 -11.33
CA LEU A 6 -13.11 16.44 -9.91
C LEU A 6 -14.49 15.94 -9.51
N VAL A 7 -15.56 16.57 -10.01
CA VAL A 7 -16.94 16.12 -9.79
C VAL A 7 -17.17 14.74 -10.42
N GLU A 8 -16.72 14.52 -11.65
CA GLU A 8 -16.85 13.21 -12.32
C GLU A 8 -16.05 12.12 -11.60
N PHE A 9 -14.88 12.44 -11.06
CA PHE A 9 -14.11 11.54 -10.20
C PHE A 9 -14.90 11.12 -8.96
N PHE A 10 -15.44 12.07 -8.20
CA PHE A 10 -16.21 11.73 -7.00
C PHE A 10 -17.53 11.02 -7.32
N LYS A 11 -18.19 11.31 -8.44
CA LYS A 11 -19.35 10.53 -8.92
C LYS A 11 -18.98 9.08 -9.22
N LEU A 12 -17.79 8.86 -9.80
CA LEU A 12 -17.30 7.51 -10.07
C LEU A 12 -17.08 6.74 -8.75
N LEU A 13 -16.48 7.39 -7.75
CA LEU A 13 -16.24 6.84 -6.41
C LEU A 13 -17.51 6.64 -5.58
N ALA A 14 -18.57 7.41 -5.80
CA ALA A 14 -19.84 7.32 -5.08
C ALA A 14 -20.66 6.07 -5.46
N ASN A 15 -20.05 4.90 -5.40
CA ASN A 15 -20.63 3.61 -5.68
C ASN A 15 -20.08 2.56 -4.71
N GLN A 16 -20.96 1.89 -3.97
CA GLN A 16 -20.58 0.91 -2.94
C GLN A 16 -19.61 -0.15 -3.47
N ARG A 17 -19.91 -0.79 -4.61
CA ARG A 17 -19.08 -1.87 -5.13
C ARG A 17 -17.71 -1.39 -5.59
N ARG A 18 -17.62 -0.20 -6.20
CA ARG A 18 -16.32 0.38 -6.56
C ARG A 18 -15.49 0.70 -5.33
N LEU A 19 -16.08 1.27 -4.28
CA LEU A 19 -15.38 1.52 -3.02
C LEU A 19 -14.90 0.22 -2.36
N GLU A 20 -15.75 -0.80 -2.28
CA GLU A 20 -15.36 -2.11 -1.76
C GLU A 20 -14.18 -2.72 -2.55
N ILE A 21 -14.18 -2.60 -3.89
CA ILE A 21 -13.06 -3.04 -4.72
C ILE A 21 -11.81 -2.20 -4.44
N LEU A 22 -11.92 -0.86 -4.36
CA LEU A 22 -10.78 0.00 -4.04
C LEU A 22 -10.20 -0.31 -2.67
N MET A 23 -11.04 -0.65 -1.68
CA MET A 23 -10.58 -1.08 -0.34
C MET A 23 -9.84 -2.41 -0.38
N LEU A 24 -10.28 -3.38 -1.20
CA LEU A 24 -9.54 -4.63 -1.41
C LEU A 24 -8.19 -4.37 -2.09
N LEU A 25 -8.21 -3.55 -3.16
CA LEU A 25 -7.02 -3.19 -3.92
C LEU A 25 -6.07 -2.27 -3.12
N ASN A 26 -6.55 -1.61 -2.07
CA ASN A 26 -5.68 -0.89 -1.14
C ASN A 26 -4.70 -1.81 -0.42
N GLU A 27 -5.09 -3.06 -0.15
CA GLU A 27 -4.27 -4.01 0.62
C GLU A 27 -3.40 -4.93 -0.26
N SER A 28 -3.79 -5.17 -1.52
CA SER A 28 -3.05 -6.00 -2.50
C SER A 28 -3.62 -5.85 -3.91
N CYS A 29 -2.79 -6.00 -4.96
CA CYS A 29 -3.31 -6.15 -6.33
C CYS A 29 -4.01 -7.51 -6.51
N MET A 30 -5.11 -7.54 -7.27
CA MET A 30 -5.97 -8.72 -7.38
C MET A 30 -6.40 -9.02 -8.81
N THR A 31 -6.61 -10.30 -9.12
CA THR A 31 -7.30 -10.74 -10.35
C THR A 31 -8.81 -10.54 -10.21
N ALA A 32 -9.54 -10.55 -11.34
CA ALA A 32 -11.00 -10.49 -11.32
C ALA A 32 -11.64 -11.65 -10.51
N ASN A 33 -11.04 -12.84 -10.55
CA ASN A 33 -11.51 -13.99 -9.77
C ASN A 33 -11.30 -13.79 -8.26
N GLU A 34 -10.15 -13.26 -7.84
CA GLU A 34 -9.88 -12.96 -6.44
C GLU A 34 -10.87 -11.91 -5.90
N VAL A 35 -11.15 -10.84 -6.67
CA VAL A 35 -12.15 -9.81 -6.30
C VAL A 35 -13.56 -10.41 -6.21
N ALA A 36 -13.95 -11.22 -7.19
CA ALA A 36 -15.24 -11.88 -7.23
C ALA A 36 -15.48 -12.76 -6.00
N LYS A 37 -14.46 -13.54 -5.60
CA LYS A 37 -14.48 -14.36 -4.39
C LYS A 37 -14.61 -13.51 -3.13
N SER A 38 -13.79 -12.46 -3.00
CA SER A 38 -13.79 -11.59 -1.81
C SER A 38 -15.12 -10.86 -1.60
N LEU A 39 -15.77 -10.42 -2.69
CA LEU A 39 -17.03 -9.67 -2.62
C LEU A 39 -18.28 -10.52 -2.87
N LYS A 40 -18.11 -11.84 -2.99
CA LYS A 40 -19.20 -12.81 -3.25
C LYS A 40 -20.09 -12.38 -4.43
N MET A 41 -19.47 -12.07 -5.55
CA MET A 41 -20.16 -11.68 -6.80
C MET A 41 -19.68 -12.54 -7.98
N ASP A 42 -20.40 -12.46 -9.09
CA ASP A 42 -20.01 -13.13 -10.33
C ASP A 42 -18.70 -12.54 -10.92
N ILE A 43 -17.87 -13.39 -11.51
CA ILE A 43 -16.56 -13.00 -12.07
C ILE A 43 -16.73 -11.98 -13.20
N SER A 44 -17.75 -12.11 -14.06
CA SER A 44 -18.02 -11.14 -15.13
C SER A 44 -18.44 -9.79 -14.57
N THR A 45 -19.15 -9.77 -13.44
CA THR A 45 -19.52 -8.54 -12.73
C THR A 45 -18.29 -7.86 -12.14
N ALA A 46 -17.40 -8.61 -11.49
CA ALA A 46 -16.14 -8.09 -10.95
C ALA A 46 -15.26 -7.53 -12.08
N PHE A 47 -15.07 -8.30 -13.16
CA PHE A 47 -14.30 -7.87 -14.34
C PHE A 47 -14.87 -6.59 -14.95
N ARG A 48 -16.19 -6.49 -15.10
CA ARG A 48 -16.84 -5.26 -15.61
C ARG A 48 -16.52 -4.03 -14.76
N TYR A 49 -16.56 -4.15 -13.43
CA TYR A 49 -16.20 -3.02 -12.55
C TYR A 49 -14.72 -2.67 -12.68
N LEU A 50 -13.85 -3.67 -12.70
CA LEU A 50 -12.40 -3.50 -12.82
C LEU A 50 -12.01 -2.84 -14.15
N ASP A 51 -12.50 -3.35 -15.28
CA ASP A 51 -12.27 -2.78 -16.62
C ASP A 51 -12.79 -1.34 -16.71
N GLN A 52 -14.00 -1.06 -16.21
CA GLN A 52 -14.54 0.31 -16.20
C GLN A 52 -13.67 1.27 -15.38
N MET A 53 -13.21 0.85 -14.20
CA MET A 53 -12.37 1.68 -13.34
C MET A 53 -10.96 1.86 -13.93
N ALA A 54 -10.41 0.84 -14.60
CA ALA A 54 -9.15 0.94 -15.32
C ALA A 54 -9.23 1.93 -16.49
N ARG A 55 -10.29 1.84 -17.31
CA ARG A 55 -10.55 2.81 -18.40
C ARG A 55 -10.71 4.25 -17.93
N LYS A 56 -11.14 4.44 -16.68
CA LYS A 56 -11.29 5.75 -16.05
C LYS A 56 -10.03 6.21 -15.30
N GLY A 57 -8.94 5.44 -15.36
CA GLY A 57 -7.66 5.80 -14.75
C GLY A 57 -7.62 5.63 -13.23
N LEU A 58 -8.60 4.96 -12.61
CA LEU A 58 -8.55 4.62 -11.18
C LEU A 58 -7.65 3.40 -10.93
N LEU A 59 -7.63 2.47 -11.88
CA LEU A 59 -6.88 1.23 -11.78
C LEU A 59 -5.84 1.11 -12.89
N ARG A 60 -4.75 0.44 -12.58
CA ARG A 60 -3.76 -0.05 -13.53
C ARG A 60 -3.98 -1.55 -13.75
N VAL A 61 -3.74 -2.00 -14.98
CA VAL A 61 -3.69 -3.42 -15.31
C VAL A 61 -2.24 -3.88 -15.34
N ILE A 62 -1.96 -4.99 -14.66
CA ILE A 62 -0.67 -5.65 -14.57
C ILE A 62 -0.83 -7.02 -15.25
N HIS A 63 -0.18 -7.18 -16.40
CA HIS A 63 -0.21 -8.43 -17.15
C HIS A 63 0.71 -9.47 -16.50
N THR A 64 0.15 -10.61 -16.11
CA THR A 64 0.92 -11.73 -15.52
C THR A 64 0.60 -13.03 -16.25
N LYS A 65 1.43 -14.08 -16.02
CA LYS A 65 1.20 -15.41 -16.62
C LYS A 65 -0.09 -16.07 -16.15
N ASP A 66 -0.54 -15.73 -14.94
CA ASP A 66 -1.75 -16.31 -14.31
C ASP A 66 -3.00 -15.46 -14.57
N GLY A 67 -2.90 -14.47 -15.46
CA GLY A 67 -3.96 -13.54 -15.84
C GLY A 67 -3.72 -12.11 -15.38
N ASP A 68 -4.57 -11.20 -15.85
CA ASP A 68 -4.47 -9.78 -15.53
C ASP A 68 -4.79 -9.52 -14.05
N ARG A 69 -3.86 -8.83 -13.39
CA ARG A 69 -4.03 -8.26 -12.05
C ARG A 69 -4.39 -6.79 -12.18
N PHE A 70 -5.23 -6.33 -11.28
CA PHE A 70 -5.62 -4.93 -11.17
C PHE A 70 -5.01 -4.35 -9.90
N ASP A 71 -4.52 -3.13 -10.01
CA ASP A 71 -3.97 -2.37 -8.89
C ASP A 71 -4.45 -0.91 -8.95
N LEU A 72 -4.27 -0.15 -7.87
CA LEU A 72 -4.54 1.29 -7.87
C LEU A 72 -3.60 2.00 -8.84
N ALA A 73 -4.13 2.92 -9.64
CA ALA A 73 -3.33 3.61 -10.66
C ALA A 73 -2.36 4.64 -10.07
N SER A 74 -2.62 5.13 -8.86
CA SER A 74 -1.89 6.21 -8.20
C SER A 74 -1.96 6.07 -6.68
N GLU A 75 -0.85 6.41 -6.00
CA GLU A 75 -0.75 6.48 -4.54
C GLU A 75 -1.75 7.48 -3.93
N HIS A 76 -2.14 8.50 -4.69
CA HIS A 76 -3.13 9.49 -4.25
C HIS A 76 -4.50 8.86 -3.95
N ILE A 77 -4.83 7.73 -4.59
CA ILE A 77 -6.07 6.99 -4.29
C ILE A 77 -5.99 6.36 -2.89
N ILE A 78 -4.81 5.85 -2.51
CA ILE A 78 -4.55 5.33 -1.16
C ILE A 78 -4.74 6.45 -0.14
N HIS A 79 -4.14 7.62 -0.38
CA HIS A 79 -4.28 8.78 0.50
C HIS A 79 -5.74 9.23 0.66
N ILE A 80 -6.52 9.26 -0.43
CA ILE A 80 -7.95 9.58 -0.35
C ILE A 80 -8.71 8.59 0.55
N LEU A 81 -8.43 7.29 0.43
CA LEU A 81 -9.07 6.26 1.27
C LEU A 81 -8.63 6.36 2.74
N GLU A 82 -7.36 6.67 3.00
CA GLU A 82 -6.83 6.90 4.34
C GLU A 82 -7.47 8.11 5.01
N GLU A 83 -7.48 9.25 4.32
CA GLU A 83 -8.08 10.50 4.83
C GLU A 83 -9.58 10.33 5.06
N ALA A 84 -10.29 9.69 4.13
CA ALA A 84 -11.70 9.35 4.33
C ALA A 84 -11.90 8.45 5.56
N SER A 85 -11.00 7.50 5.79
CA SER A 85 -11.05 6.64 6.99
C SER A 85 -10.77 7.43 8.27
N MET A 86 -9.87 8.42 8.24
CA MET A 86 -9.59 9.28 9.39
C MET A 86 -10.80 10.12 9.79
N LEU A 87 -11.57 10.65 8.82
CA LEU A 87 -12.82 11.38 9.08
C LEU A 87 -13.85 10.53 9.83
N LEU A 88 -13.84 9.21 9.62
CA LEU A 88 -14.77 8.26 10.23
C LEU A 88 -14.31 7.75 11.61
N LYS A 89 -13.01 7.86 11.92
CA LYS A 89 -12.48 7.46 13.24
C LYS A 89 -12.94 8.45 14.30
N LYS A 90 -13.57 7.96 15.36
CA LYS A 90 -13.85 8.75 16.57
C LYS A 90 -12.51 9.16 17.21
N PRO A 91 -12.41 10.34 17.84
CA PRO A 91 -11.24 10.69 18.66
C PRO A 91 -11.10 9.63 19.75
N GLY A 92 -10.03 8.84 19.67
CA GLY A 92 -9.68 7.78 20.59
C GLY A 92 -8.17 7.77 20.80
N ILE A 93 -7.74 7.33 21.97
CA ILE A 93 -6.33 7.28 22.37
C ILE A 93 -5.62 6.24 21.47
N PHE A 94 -4.80 6.71 20.53
CA PHE A 94 -3.88 5.85 19.78
C PHE A 94 -2.78 5.37 20.73
N SER A 95 -2.77 4.08 21.03
CA SER A 95 -1.70 3.42 21.77
C SER A 95 -0.58 3.05 20.79
N GLY A 96 0.43 3.91 20.68
CA GLY A 96 1.63 3.70 19.87
C GLY A 96 1.51 4.33 18.48
N ASN A 97 2.22 5.44 18.27
CA ASN A 97 2.32 6.06 16.95
C ASN A 97 3.54 5.49 16.24
N ALA A 98 3.34 4.95 15.03
CA ALA A 98 4.46 4.74 14.12
C ALA A 98 5.19 6.07 13.91
N VAL A 99 6.52 6.03 13.90
CA VAL A 99 7.37 7.22 13.73
C VAL A 99 7.95 7.17 12.33
N PHE A 100 7.71 8.21 11.54
CA PHE A 100 8.22 8.35 10.18
C PHE A 100 9.26 9.46 10.12
N HIS A 101 10.47 9.11 9.71
CA HIS A 101 11.55 10.04 9.44
C HIS A 101 11.76 10.14 7.93
N TYR A 102 11.73 11.36 7.39
CA TYR A 102 12.00 11.62 5.99
C TYR A 102 13.39 12.23 5.86
N SER A 103 14.24 11.65 5.03
CA SER A 103 15.54 12.22 4.66
C SER A 103 15.68 12.35 3.15
N VAL A 104 16.45 13.34 2.73
CA VAL A 104 16.82 13.56 1.33
C VAL A 104 18.11 12.80 1.00
N ASP A 105 18.90 12.40 2.00
CA ASP A 105 20.16 11.67 1.81
C ASP A 105 20.10 10.28 2.43
N THR A 106 20.26 9.27 1.58
CA THR A 106 20.38 7.86 2.00
C THR A 106 21.50 7.61 3.03
N LYS A 107 22.50 8.49 3.14
CA LYS A 107 23.57 8.40 4.14
C LYS A 107 23.11 8.65 5.58
N GLU A 108 21.95 9.29 5.76
CA GLU A 108 21.35 9.53 7.07
C GLU A 108 20.48 8.36 7.54
N LEU A 109 20.32 7.33 6.71
CA LEU A 109 19.58 6.13 7.07
C LEU A 109 20.36 5.30 8.11
N PRO A 110 19.66 4.68 9.08
CA PRO A 110 20.30 3.80 10.03
C PRO A 110 20.90 2.59 9.32
N LYS A 111 21.99 2.05 9.88
CA LYS A 111 22.62 0.84 9.37
C LYS A 111 21.62 -0.33 9.42
N PRO A 112 21.34 -1.00 8.30
CA PRO A 112 20.42 -2.13 8.30
C PRO A 112 21.10 -3.40 8.82
N ASP A 113 20.30 -4.26 9.46
CA ASP A 113 20.68 -5.64 9.77
C ASP A 113 20.47 -6.55 8.55
N ILE A 114 19.41 -6.28 7.80
CA ILE A 114 18.99 -7.05 6.62
C ILE A 114 18.67 -6.09 5.48
N VAL A 115 19.06 -6.47 4.26
CA VAL A 115 18.74 -5.74 3.04
C VAL A 115 17.86 -6.61 2.14
N LEU A 116 16.77 -6.02 1.65
CA LEU A 116 15.82 -6.62 0.74
C LEU A 116 15.64 -5.70 -0.47
N ASP A 117 16.18 -6.10 -1.62
CA ASP A 117 16.03 -5.40 -2.89
C ASP A 117 14.90 -6.06 -3.69
N VAL A 118 13.83 -5.30 -3.96
CA VAL A 118 12.64 -5.75 -4.67
C VAL A 118 12.33 -4.86 -5.87
N ARG A 119 13.34 -4.14 -6.38
CA ARG A 119 13.19 -3.37 -7.62
C ARG A 119 12.92 -4.28 -8.81
N GLY A 120 12.07 -3.84 -9.73
CA GLY A 120 11.64 -4.61 -10.88
C GLY A 120 10.70 -5.79 -10.55
N GLU A 121 10.46 -6.09 -9.27
CA GLU A 121 9.49 -7.09 -8.87
C GLU A 121 8.07 -6.55 -8.98
N MET A 122 7.19 -7.33 -9.60
CA MET A 122 5.80 -6.93 -9.78
C MET A 122 4.96 -7.29 -8.55
N CYS A 123 3.92 -6.50 -8.29
CA CYS A 123 2.95 -6.84 -7.25
C CYS A 123 2.38 -8.26 -7.44
N PRO A 124 2.22 -9.07 -6.37
CA PRO A 124 2.34 -8.71 -4.94
C PRO A 124 3.71 -8.99 -4.30
N ILE A 125 4.76 -9.22 -5.09
CA ILE A 125 6.05 -9.69 -4.56
C ILE A 125 6.71 -8.70 -3.59
N PRO A 126 6.84 -7.39 -3.87
CA PRO A 126 7.46 -6.44 -2.94
C PRO A 126 6.77 -6.42 -1.57
N ASP A 127 5.44 -6.36 -1.57
CA ASP A 127 4.61 -6.29 -0.36
C ASP A 127 4.76 -7.57 0.47
N LEU A 128 4.68 -8.73 -0.20
CA LEU A 128 4.73 -10.05 0.45
C LEU A 128 6.10 -10.34 1.04
N GLN A 129 7.18 -10.10 0.28
CA GLN A 129 8.54 -10.36 0.75
C GLN A 129 8.89 -9.45 1.94
N THR A 130 8.52 -8.18 1.88
CA THR A 130 8.74 -7.23 2.98
C THR A 130 8.04 -7.67 4.27
N ARG A 131 6.74 -7.98 4.20
CA ARG A 131 5.96 -8.43 5.37
C ARG A 131 6.47 -9.75 5.95
N ASN A 132 6.84 -10.70 5.09
CA ASN A 132 7.39 -11.98 5.50
C ASN A 132 8.75 -11.80 6.20
N GLN A 133 9.59 -10.90 5.70
CA GLN A 133 10.89 -10.63 6.30
C GLN A 133 10.74 -9.98 7.69
N LEU A 134 9.88 -8.97 7.82
CA LEU A 134 9.59 -8.30 9.10
C LEU A 134 9.04 -9.26 10.16
N THR A 135 8.24 -10.24 9.74
CA THR A 135 7.70 -11.27 10.64
C THR A 135 8.82 -12.15 11.22
N LYS A 136 9.82 -12.50 10.41
CA LYS A 136 10.95 -13.36 10.80
C LYS A 136 12.02 -12.66 11.65
N MET A 137 12.03 -11.33 11.64
CA MET A 137 13.03 -10.52 12.35
C MET A 137 12.78 -10.45 13.86
N GLN A 138 13.86 -10.25 14.61
CA GLN A 138 13.80 -9.99 16.04
C GLN A 138 13.37 -8.53 16.33
N PRO A 139 12.72 -8.26 17.47
CA PRO A 139 12.45 -6.89 17.94
C PRO A 139 13.71 -6.01 17.88
N GLY A 140 13.57 -4.76 17.45
CA GLY A 140 14.66 -3.80 17.32
C GLY A 140 15.50 -3.89 16.04
N GLN A 141 15.44 -5.01 15.29
CA GLN A 141 16.18 -5.14 14.02
C GLN A 141 15.64 -4.23 12.92
N ILE A 142 16.54 -3.82 12.03
CA ILE A 142 16.29 -2.89 10.92
C ILE A 142 16.37 -3.60 9.57
N LEU A 143 15.27 -3.55 8.83
CA LEU A 143 15.17 -4.01 7.44
C LEU A 143 15.31 -2.82 6.50
N MET A 144 16.28 -2.84 5.61
CA MET A 144 16.31 -1.94 4.46
C MET A 144 15.57 -2.58 3.29
N VAL A 145 14.54 -1.91 2.78
CA VAL A 145 13.79 -2.30 1.59
C VAL A 145 14.07 -1.29 0.48
N ILE A 146 14.50 -1.76 -0.69
CA ILE A 146 14.70 -0.93 -1.88
C ILE A 146 13.63 -1.32 -2.90
N LEU A 147 12.83 -0.34 -3.35
CA LEU A 147 11.70 -0.57 -4.23
C LEU A 147 11.50 0.59 -5.20
N ASP A 148 10.86 0.33 -6.33
CA ASP A 148 10.61 1.27 -7.43
C ASP A 148 9.12 1.41 -7.78
N TYR A 149 8.23 0.83 -6.96
CA TYR A 149 6.79 0.88 -7.16
C TYR A 149 6.06 1.66 -6.05
N PRO A 150 5.51 2.86 -6.35
CA PRO A 150 4.92 3.75 -5.34
C PRO A 150 3.77 3.15 -4.53
N ILE A 151 2.88 2.36 -5.15
CA ILE A 151 1.77 1.71 -4.44
C ILE A 151 2.31 0.72 -3.39
N SER A 152 3.37 -0.02 -3.71
CA SER A 152 4.01 -0.92 -2.75
C SER A 152 4.64 -0.17 -1.59
N LYS A 153 5.26 1.00 -1.85
CA LYS A 153 5.76 1.88 -0.78
C LYS A 153 4.65 2.22 0.20
N GLU A 154 3.55 2.79 -0.29
CA GLU A 154 2.43 3.20 0.58
C GLU A 154 1.83 2.02 1.35
N ARG A 155 1.69 0.84 0.73
CA ARG A 155 1.21 -0.36 1.43
C ARG A 155 2.14 -0.83 2.54
N ILE A 156 3.45 -0.77 2.32
CA ILE A 156 4.46 -1.10 3.33
C ILE A 156 4.39 -0.08 4.47
N LEU A 157 4.31 1.21 4.16
CA LEU A 157 4.18 2.27 5.16
C LEU A 157 2.88 2.10 5.96
N ASN A 158 1.77 1.77 5.33
CA ASN A 158 0.50 1.51 6.00
C ASN A 158 0.54 0.29 6.91
N HIS A 159 1.23 -0.77 6.48
CA HIS A 159 1.50 -1.91 7.35
C HIS A 159 2.31 -1.47 8.58
N CYS A 160 3.38 -0.69 8.39
CA CYS A 160 4.21 -0.14 9.47
C CYS A 160 3.40 0.76 10.42
N LYS A 161 2.51 1.61 9.89
CA LYS A 161 1.56 2.44 10.67
C LYS A 161 0.71 1.57 11.60
N LYS A 162 0.11 0.50 11.06
CA LYS A 162 -0.77 -0.42 11.80
C LYS A 162 -0.01 -1.19 12.90
N GLN A 163 1.30 -1.40 12.74
CA GLN A 163 2.13 -2.16 13.67
C GLN A 163 2.99 -1.27 14.60
N ALA A 164 2.85 0.05 14.52
CA ALA A 164 3.63 1.04 15.27
C ALA A 164 5.16 0.92 15.06
N TYR A 165 5.59 0.64 13.82
CA TYR A 165 7.00 0.53 13.48
C TYR A 165 7.65 1.91 13.34
N THR A 166 8.97 2.00 13.54
CA THR A 166 9.76 3.18 13.18
C THR A 166 10.29 3.01 11.77
N VAL A 167 10.09 4.00 10.91
CA VAL A 167 10.48 3.95 9.50
C VAL A 167 11.27 5.19 9.12
N TRP A 168 12.42 4.99 8.46
CA TRP A 168 13.15 6.04 7.77
C TRP A 168 12.97 5.86 6.27
N ILE A 169 12.65 6.96 5.60
CA ILE A 169 12.32 7.00 4.18
C ILE A 169 13.32 7.92 3.50
N ALA A 170 13.94 7.44 2.43
CA ALA A 170 14.74 8.26 1.52
C ALA A 170 14.32 7.99 0.07
N GLU A 171 14.27 9.05 -0.73
CA GLU A 171 13.94 8.98 -2.16
C GLU A 171 15.20 9.17 -3.00
N LYS A 172 15.40 8.32 -4.00
CA LYS A 172 16.53 8.36 -4.93
C LYS A 172 16.03 8.23 -6.37
N GLY A 173 15.65 9.36 -6.96
CA GLY A 173 15.08 9.39 -8.31
C GLY A 173 13.72 8.69 -8.32
N ALA A 174 13.61 7.56 -9.04
CA ALA A 174 12.39 6.75 -9.08
C ALA A 174 12.35 5.66 -8.00
N GLU A 175 13.44 5.46 -7.26
CA GLU A 175 13.56 4.45 -6.22
C GLU A 175 13.28 5.05 -4.85
N SER A 176 12.61 4.29 -4.00
CA SER A 176 12.43 4.59 -2.59
C SER A 176 13.21 3.58 -1.76
N VAL A 177 13.85 4.06 -0.69
CA VAL A 177 14.56 3.23 0.29
C VAL A 177 13.88 3.40 1.64
N LEU A 178 13.43 2.29 2.21
CA LEU A 178 12.76 2.23 3.50
C LEU A 178 13.63 1.47 4.49
N CYS A 179 14.11 2.10 5.55
CA CYS A 179 14.64 1.40 6.71
C CYS A 179 13.52 1.23 7.73
N ILE A 180 13.16 0.00 8.06
CA ILE A 180 12.02 -0.34 8.91
C ILE A 180 12.55 -1.04 10.15
N GLN A 181 12.40 -0.41 11.31
CA GLN A 181 12.74 -1.01 12.59
C GLN A 181 11.51 -1.69 13.21
N LYS A 182 11.67 -2.96 13.55
CA LYS A 182 10.66 -3.70 14.32
C LYS A 182 10.58 -3.13 15.75
N PRO A 183 9.40 -2.89 16.32
CA PRO A 183 9.22 -2.35 17.65
C PRO A 183 9.99 -3.18 18.67
N ILE A 184 10.59 -2.49 19.63
CA ILE A 184 11.20 -3.15 20.78
C ILE A 184 10.06 -3.54 21.71
N GLU A 185 9.87 -4.84 21.91
CA GLU A 185 8.96 -5.33 22.95
C GLU A 185 9.60 -5.02 24.31
N TYR A 186 9.11 -3.99 24.99
CA TYR A 186 9.42 -3.83 26.40
C TYR A 186 8.68 -4.93 27.16
N GLN A 187 9.42 -5.88 27.74
CA GLN A 187 8.85 -6.73 28.78
C GLN A 187 8.31 -5.81 29.87
N LYS A 188 7.01 -5.92 30.13
CA LYS A 188 6.43 -5.39 31.37
C LYS A 188 7.04 -6.22 32.49
N ASP A 189 8.01 -5.64 33.20
CA ASP A 189 8.38 -6.07 34.55
C ASP A 189 7.14 -6.03 35.47
#